data_AF-A0AB74M2X9-F1
#
_entry.id   AF-A0AB74M2X9-F1
#
_cell.length_a   1.000
_cell.length_b   1.000
_cell.length_c   1.000
_cell.angle_alpha   90.00
_cell.angle_beta   90.00
_cell.angle_gamma   90.00
#
_symmetry.space_group_name_H-M   'P 1'
#
loop_
_entity.id
_entity.type
_entity.pdbx_description
1 polymer ?
#
loop_
_entity_poly.entity_id
_entity_poly.type
_entity_poly.pdbx_seq_one_letter_code
_entity_poly.pdbx_strand_id
1 'polypeptide(L)'
;MASSTDAGAFARLDRALFFAAIRPLFGSMTQAQVDGVGRLLDAFLLHALLLDRRHLAYILATSFHETGRRMMPVREGFATSDAAARRAVAALFASGKISRNYALPNARGLSFYGRGDVQLTFEDNYAAMGKLLGLDLAGNPDLALDPAVSAWILIEGVTRGVSIKGDFTGRALEDFIAGNRCDYVGARRTVNGTDKAAAIAGYAERFEAALVAGGMPLTAARMPGALGAGPPPIVAPPRAASPAPTTPALPQPALTGGLSSAPSFAPAPGFWSRVHALLSHPKAA
;
A
#
# COMPACT_ATOMS: atom_id res chain seq x y z
N MET A 1 -19.86 -25.32 -25.53
CA MET A 1 -20.50 -24.12 -24.96
C MET A 1 -19.50 -23.49 -24.00
N ALA A 2 -18.84 -22.41 -24.42
CA ALA A 2 -17.90 -21.69 -23.55
C ALA A 2 -18.74 -20.85 -22.58
N SER A 3 -18.68 -21.16 -21.28
CA SER A 3 -19.33 -20.32 -20.28
C SER A 3 -18.59 -18.98 -20.23
N SER A 4 -19.30 -17.92 -20.60
CA SER A 4 -18.93 -16.55 -20.29
C SER A 4 -18.68 -16.46 -18.78
N THR A 5 -17.42 -16.34 -18.36
CA THR A 5 -17.04 -16.00 -16.98
C THR A 5 -17.51 -14.57 -16.71
N ASP A 6 -18.75 -14.50 -16.27
CA ASP A 6 -19.49 -13.29 -15.96
C ASP A 6 -18.78 -12.52 -14.84
N ALA A 7 -18.32 -11.30 -15.13
CA ALA A 7 -17.87 -10.34 -14.12
C ALA A 7 -18.93 -10.15 -13.01
N GLY A 8 -20.20 -10.45 -13.30
CA GLY A 8 -21.31 -10.50 -12.34
C GLY A 8 -21.17 -11.55 -11.24
N ALA A 9 -20.26 -12.52 -11.30
CA ALA A 9 -20.02 -13.45 -10.18
C ALA A 9 -19.20 -12.82 -9.04
N PHE A 10 -18.31 -11.89 -9.35
CA PHE A 10 -17.50 -11.17 -8.37
C PHE A 10 -18.35 -10.14 -7.58
N ALA A 11 -19.38 -9.59 -8.25
CA ALA A 11 -20.39 -8.71 -7.64
C ALA A 11 -21.42 -9.44 -6.74
N ARG A 12 -21.42 -10.78 -6.71
CA ARG A 12 -22.34 -11.61 -5.92
C ARG A 12 -21.79 -12.08 -4.58
N LEU A 13 -20.63 -11.56 -4.14
CA LEU A 13 -20.08 -11.88 -2.84
C LEU A 13 -21.13 -11.61 -1.75
N ASP A 14 -21.52 -12.67 -1.03
CA ASP A 14 -22.31 -12.52 0.19
C ASP A 14 -21.39 -11.93 1.27
N ARG A 15 -21.48 -10.61 1.42
CA ARG A 15 -20.67 -9.87 2.39
C ARG A 15 -21.00 -10.27 3.82
N ALA A 16 -22.23 -10.67 4.12
CA ALA A 16 -22.59 -11.08 5.47
C ALA A 16 -21.85 -12.37 5.87
N LEU A 17 -21.87 -13.38 5.00
CA LEU A 17 -21.12 -14.63 5.20
C LEU A 17 -19.61 -14.40 5.21
N PHE A 18 -19.09 -13.58 4.30
CA PHE A 18 -17.67 -13.20 4.28
C PHE A 18 -17.24 -12.50 5.58
N PHE A 19 -17.98 -11.47 6.02
CA PHE A 19 -17.65 -10.76 7.26
C PHE A 19 -17.80 -11.65 8.50
N ALA A 20 -18.79 -12.54 8.53
CA ALA A 20 -18.92 -13.54 9.59
C ALA A 20 -17.68 -14.44 9.64
N ALA A 21 -17.16 -14.88 8.48
CA ALA A 21 -16.00 -15.75 8.40
C ALA A 21 -14.67 -15.08 8.76
N ILE A 22 -14.48 -13.77 8.49
CA ILE A 22 -13.24 -13.06 8.88
C ILE A 22 -13.23 -12.53 10.30
N ARG A 23 -14.39 -12.39 10.98
CA ARG A 23 -14.46 -11.87 12.37
C ARG A 23 -13.43 -12.49 13.32
N PRO A 24 -13.17 -13.82 13.32
CA PRO A 24 -12.16 -14.43 14.17
C PRO A 24 -10.73 -13.89 13.97
N LEU A 25 -10.37 -13.39 12.78
CA LEU A 25 -9.07 -12.73 12.55
C LEU A 25 -8.94 -11.43 13.34
N PHE A 26 -10.06 -10.76 13.63
CA PHE A 26 -10.11 -9.49 14.33
C PHE A 26 -10.47 -9.67 15.81
N GLY A 27 -11.17 -10.77 16.16
CA GLY A 27 -11.85 -10.94 17.43
C GLY A 27 -13.19 -10.22 17.36
N SER A 28 -13.20 -8.93 17.66
CA SER A 28 -14.29 -8.01 17.31
C SER A 28 -13.83 -7.06 16.20
N MET A 29 -14.78 -6.61 15.38
CA MET A 29 -14.50 -5.64 14.31
C MET A 29 -15.15 -4.29 14.65
N THR A 30 -14.39 -3.22 14.50
CA THR A 30 -14.92 -1.85 14.49
C THR A 30 -15.55 -1.53 13.14
N GLN A 31 -16.40 -0.50 13.09
CA GLN A 31 -16.97 -0.06 11.82
C GLN A 31 -15.88 0.36 10.83
N ALA A 32 -14.83 1.05 11.29
CA ALA A 32 -13.70 1.43 10.44
C ALA A 32 -12.97 0.21 9.83
N GLN A 33 -12.89 -0.91 10.55
CA GLN A 33 -12.33 -2.15 9.98
C GLN A 33 -13.27 -2.78 8.95
N VAL A 34 -14.58 -2.74 9.19
CA VAL A 34 -15.59 -3.21 8.21
C VAL A 34 -15.51 -2.37 6.94
N ASP A 35 -15.51 -1.04 7.07
CA ASP A 35 -15.40 -0.10 5.95
C ASP A 35 -14.06 -0.27 5.22
N GLY A 36 -12.98 -0.46 5.97
CA GLY A 36 -11.63 -0.67 5.46
C GLY A 36 -11.46 -1.96 4.64
N VAL A 37 -12.10 -3.05 5.08
CA VAL A 37 -12.18 -4.28 4.27
C VAL A 37 -13.09 -4.05 3.06
N GLY A 38 -14.25 -3.44 3.27
CA GLY A 38 -15.24 -3.17 2.22
C GLY A 38 -14.65 -2.40 1.05
N ARG A 39 -13.91 -1.32 1.32
CA ARG A 39 -13.26 -0.52 0.26
C ARG A 39 -12.23 -1.29 -0.54
N LEU A 40 -11.54 -2.29 0.05
CA LEU A 40 -10.55 -3.08 -0.68
C LEU A 40 -11.22 -4.10 -1.60
N LEU A 41 -12.36 -4.65 -1.19
CA LEU A 41 -13.21 -5.47 -2.07
C LEU A 41 -13.68 -4.64 -3.28
N ASP A 42 -14.16 -3.41 -3.02
CA ASP A 42 -14.68 -2.52 -4.06
C ASP A 42 -13.57 -2.00 -4.98
N ALA A 43 -12.43 -1.60 -4.43
CA ALA A 43 -11.28 -1.15 -5.20
C ALA A 43 -10.69 -2.27 -6.07
N PHE A 44 -10.66 -3.52 -5.57
CA PHE A 44 -10.20 -4.65 -6.37
C PHE A 44 -11.09 -4.87 -7.59
N LEU A 45 -12.41 -4.81 -7.41
CA LEU A 45 -13.38 -4.87 -8.51
C LEU A 45 -13.20 -3.74 -9.53
N LEU A 46 -12.86 -2.54 -9.05
CA LEU A 46 -12.72 -1.35 -9.89
C LEU A 46 -11.40 -1.30 -10.66
N HIS A 47 -10.30 -1.76 -10.05
CA HIS A 47 -8.95 -1.48 -10.53
C HIS A 47 -8.16 -2.71 -10.98
N ALA A 48 -8.50 -3.92 -10.53
CA ALA A 48 -7.73 -5.10 -10.91
C ALA A 48 -8.00 -5.50 -12.37
N LEU A 49 -6.93 -5.66 -13.16
CA LEU A 49 -7.05 -6.16 -14.54
C LEU A 49 -7.46 -7.64 -14.61
N LEU A 50 -7.05 -8.41 -13.60
CA LEU A 50 -7.34 -9.83 -13.46
C LEU A 50 -8.10 -10.05 -12.15
N LEU A 51 -9.35 -10.46 -12.27
CA LEU A 51 -10.17 -10.81 -11.12
C LEU A 51 -9.85 -12.25 -10.70
N ASP A 52 -8.86 -12.43 -9.83
CA ASP A 52 -8.53 -13.68 -9.15
C ASP A 52 -8.75 -13.54 -7.64
N ARG A 53 -9.64 -14.38 -7.08
CA ARG A 53 -9.97 -14.38 -5.65
C ARG A 53 -8.73 -14.51 -4.76
N ARG A 54 -7.72 -15.26 -5.20
CA ARG A 54 -6.47 -15.46 -4.45
C ARG A 54 -5.65 -14.20 -4.39
N HIS A 55 -5.66 -13.38 -5.45
CA HIS A 55 -5.00 -12.08 -5.44
C HIS A 55 -5.67 -11.14 -4.43
N LEU A 56 -7.01 -11.09 -4.44
CA LEU A 56 -7.78 -10.33 -3.46
C LEU A 56 -7.49 -10.79 -2.01
N ALA A 57 -7.46 -12.10 -1.77
CA ALA A 57 -7.11 -12.66 -0.47
C ALA A 57 -5.73 -12.17 0.02
N TYR A 58 -4.75 -12.15 -0.89
CA TYR A 58 -3.40 -11.67 -0.57
C TYR A 58 -3.34 -10.14 -0.34
N ILE A 59 -4.11 -9.37 -1.11
CA ILE A 59 -4.22 -7.91 -0.95
C ILE A 59 -4.82 -7.56 0.42
N LEU A 60 -5.90 -8.25 0.82
CA LEU A 60 -6.50 -8.10 2.14
C LEU A 60 -5.51 -8.49 3.26
N ALA A 61 -4.79 -9.59 3.08
CA ALA A 61 -3.76 -10.03 4.02
C ALA A 61 -2.61 -9.02 4.18
N THR A 62 -2.18 -8.41 3.06
CA THR A 62 -1.15 -7.38 3.06
C THR A 62 -1.62 -6.15 3.82
N SER A 63 -2.80 -5.60 3.48
CA SER A 63 -3.38 -4.45 4.20
C SER A 63 -3.58 -4.76 5.68
N PHE A 64 -4.07 -5.96 6.04
CA PHE A 64 -4.25 -6.39 7.42
C PHE A 64 -2.93 -6.36 8.21
N HIS A 65 -1.86 -6.87 7.62
CA HIS A 65 -0.55 -6.94 8.27
C HIS A 65 0.10 -5.56 8.40
N GLU A 66 0.17 -4.81 7.30
CA GLU A 66 0.87 -3.52 7.22
C GLU A 66 0.16 -2.41 8.02
N THR A 67 -1.18 -2.44 8.10
CA THR A 67 -1.95 -1.44 8.87
C THR A 67 -2.10 -1.80 10.36
N GLY A 68 -1.50 -2.91 10.80
CA GLY A 68 -1.67 -3.42 12.16
C GLY A 68 -3.13 -3.74 12.46
N ARG A 69 -3.81 -4.40 11.52
CA ARG A 69 -5.21 -4.86 11.59
C ARG A 69 -6.26 -3.75 11.53
N ARG A 70 -5.87 -2.50 11.24
CA ARG A 70 -6.80 -1.37 11.13
C ARG A 70 -7.61 -1.41 9.85
N MET A 71 -7.08 -2.01 8.79
CA MET A 71 -7.65 -2.05 7.43
C MET A 71 -7.86 -0.65 6.83
N MET A 72 -7.22 0.37 7.40
CA MET A 72 -7.29 1.77 6.98
C MET A 72 -5.88 2.28 6.70
N PRO A 73 -5.72 3.24 5.76
CA PRO A 73 -4.44 3.89 5.50
C PRO A 73 -3.82 4.45 6.78
N VAL A 74 -2.53 4.20 6.99
CA VAL A 74 -1.82 4.70 8.17
C VAL A 74 -0.60 5.50 7.77
N ARG A 75 -0.20 6.42 8.63
CA ARG A 75 1.14 7.01 8.58
C ARG A 75 2.15 6.05 9.20
N GLU A 76 3.41 6.20 8.82
CA GLU A 76 4.57 5.57 9.45
C GLU A 76 4.42 5.51 10.97
N GLY A 77 4.64 4.31 11.54
CA GLY A 77 4.54 4.07 12.97
C GLY A 77 3.14 4.27 13.57
N PHE A 78 2.09 4.25 12.74
CA PHE A 78 0.71 4.56 13.14
C PHE A 78 0.54 5.97 13.73
N ALA A 79 1.38 6.90 13.29
CA ALA A 79 1.37 8.27 13.76
C ALA A 79 0.05 8.99 13.43
N THR A 80 -0.41 9.82 14.36
CA THR A 80 -1.62 10.66 14.20
C THR A 80 -1.34 11.99 13.49
N SER A 81 -0.08 12.30 13.22
CA SER A 81 0.34 13.53 12.51
C SER A 81 1.65 13.32 11.76
N ASP A 82 1.89 14.17 10.77
CA ASP A 82 3.12 14.18 9.97
C ASP A 82 4.36 14.46 10.83
N ALA A 83 4.24 15.36 11.80
CA ALA A 83 5.32 15.63 12.75
C ALA A 83 5.70 14.38 13.55
N ALA A 84 4.70 13.61 14.01
CA ALA A 84 4.95 12.36 14.71
C ALA A 84 5.54 11.28 13.80
N ALA A 85 5.05 11.15 12.56
CA ALA A 85 5.59 10.22 11.57
C ALA A 85 7.07 10.52 11.26
N ARG A 86 7.41 11.80 11.03
CA ARG A 86 8.79 12.24 10.81
C ARG A 86 9.70 11.98 12.01
N ARG A 87 9.20 12.17 13.25
CA ARG A 87 9.95 11.82 14.47
C ARG A 87 10.21 10.31 14.56
N ALA A 88 9.24 9.47 14.19
CA ALA A 88 9.42 8.03 14.16
C ALA A 88 10.55 7.62 13.20
N VAL A 89 10.55 8.15 11.96
CA VAL A 89 11.64 7.89 11.00
C VAL A 89 12.99 8.45 11.49
N ALA A 90 13.00 9.65 12.08
CA ALA A 90 14.22 10.23 12.64
C ALA A 90 14.82 9.34 13.74
N ALA A 91 13.99 8.73 14.61
CA ALA A 91 14.44 7.79 15.63
C ALA A 91 15.01 6.49 15.03
N LEU A 92 14.42 5.98 13.94
CA LEU A 92 14.98 4.84 13.19
C LEU A 92 16.36 5.15 12.62
N PHE A 93 16.52 6.37 12.07
CA PHE A 93 17.79 6.81 11.52
C PHE A 93 18.85 6.98 12.62
N ALA A 94 18.50 7.67 13.72
CA ALA A 94 19.39 7.89 14.85
C ALA A 94 19.84 6.57 15.53
N SER A 95 18.99 5.54 15.53
CA SER A 95 19.32 4.21 16.04
C SER A 95 20.11 3.33 15.07
N GLY A 96 20.46 3.82 13.87
CA GLY A 96 21.20 3.08 12.85
C GLY A 96 20.40 1.98 12.14
N LYS A 97 19.08 1.88 12.40
CA LYS A 97 18.21 0.90 11.73
C LYS A 97 18.05 1.21 10.25
N ILE A 98 18.01 2.48 9.87
CA ILE A 98 17.97 2.92 8.47
C ILE A 98 19.18 3.80 8.16
N SER A 99 19.70 3.71 6.93
CA SER A 99 20.87 4.48 6.48
C SER A 99 20.53 5.88 5.97
N ARG A 100 19.25 6.16 5.72
CA ARG A 100 18.76 7.45 5.21
C ARG A 100 17.49 7.84 5.96
N ASN A 101 17.43 9.09 6.42
CA ASN A 101 16.20 9.68 6.91
C ASN A 101 15.35 10.18 5.71
N TYR A 102 14.52 9.28 5.15
CA TYR A 102 13.64 9.58 4.01
C TYR A 102 12.42 10.45 4.36
N ALA A 103 12.23 10.78 5.64
CA ALA A 103 11.18 11.69 6.09
C ALA A 103 11.64 13.15 6.19
N LEU A 104 12.90 13.45 5.86
CA LEU A 104 13.35 14.82 5.72
C LEU A 104 12.56 15.51 4.59
N PRO A 105 12.04 16.72 4.81
CA PRO A 105 11.37 17.46 3.76
C PRO A 105 12.31 17.75 2.59
N ASN A 106 11.79 17.68 1.36
CA ASN A 106 12.49 18.17 0.18
C ASN A 106 12.51 19.71 0.16
N ALA A 107 13.08 20.30 -0.91
CA ALA A 107 13.15 21.75 -1.07
C ALA A 107 11.77 22.46 -1.08
N ARG A 108 10.68 21.73 -1.33
CA ARG A 108 9.30 22.22 -1.29
C ARG A 108 8.62 22.04 0.07
N GLY A 109 9.33 21.50 1.06
CA GLY A 109 8.78 21.19 2.38
C GLY A 109 7.95 19.90 2.45
N LEU A 110 7.93 19.10 1.38
CA LEU A 110 7.16 17.84 1.31
C LEU A 110 7.98 16.66 1.84
N SER A 111 7.33 15.74 2.55
CA SER A 111 7.97 14.57 3.17
C SER A 111 7.34 13.26 2.69
N PHE A 112 8.18 12.28 2.35
CA PHE A 112 7.78 11.02 1.73
C PHE A 112 8.06 9.81 2.63
N TYR A 113 7.66 9.94 3.90
CA TYR A 113 7.58 8.81 4.82
C TYR A 113 6.43 7.87 4.44
N GLY A 114 6.37 6.70 5.09
CA GLY A 114 5.37 5.67 4.83
C GLY A 114 3.92 6.15 4.97
N ARG A 115 3.12 6.02 3.91
CA ARG A 115 1.67 6.26 3.94
C ARG A 115 0.90 5.13 3.27
N GLY A 116 -0.33 4.92 3.72
CA GLY A 116 -1.26 4.00 3.08
C GLY A 116 -1.21 2.57 3.60
N ASP A 117 -1.96 1.70 2.93
CA ASP A 117 -2.09 0.26 3.19
C ASP A 117 -0.79 -0.51 3.05
N VAL A 118 0.18 0.07 2.34
CA VAL A 118 1.44 -0.58 1.99
C VAL A 118 2.62 0.36 2.20
N GLN A 119 2.51 1.33 3.12
CA GLN A 119 3.53 2.35 3.46
C GLN A 119 4.42 2.79 2.29
N LEU A 120 3.84 3.42 1.27
CA LEU A 120 4.60 4.00 0.17
C LEU A 120 5.60 5.03 0.73
N THR A 121 6.87 4.92 0.34
CA THR A 121 8.01 5.73 0.82
C THR A 121 8.86 6.23 -0.34
N PHE A 122 9.65 7.29 -0.12
CA PHE A 122 10.55 7.94 -1.09
C PHE A 122 9.84 8.72 -2.20
N GLU A 123 10.31 9.95 -2.48
CA GLU A 123 9.73 10.85 -3.48
C GLU A 123 9.60 10.19 -4.87
N ASP A 124 10.62 9.45 -5.30
CA ASP A 124 10.62 8.78 -6.60
C ASP A 124 9.50 7.74 -6.74
N ASN A 125 9.17 7.00 -5.67
CA ASN A 125 8.09 6.04 -5.70
C ASN A 125 6.72 6.73 -5.71
N TYR A 126 6.57 7.85 -4.99
CA TYR A 126 5.35 8.67 -5.08
C TYR A 126 5.19 9.23 -6.50
N ALA A 127 6.26 9.73 -7.12
CA ALA A 127 6.22 10.22 -8.50
C ALA A 127 5.87 9.12 -9.51
N ALA A 128 6.51 7.95 -9.39
CA ALA A 128 6.27 6.81 -10.27
C ALA A 128 4.83 6.29 -10.15
N MET A 129 4.36 6.07 -8.92
CA MET A 129 3.00 5.61 -8.66
C MET A 129 1.97 6.67 -9.06
N GLY A 130 2.23 7.95 -8.78
CA GLY A 130 1.36 9.05 -9.20
C GLY A 130 1.17 9.11 -10.71
N LYS A 131 2.25 8.88 -11.48
CA LYS A 131 2.16 8.80 -12.95
C LYS A 131 1.27 7.65 -13.42
N LEU A 132 1.35 6.48 -12.79
CA LEU A 132 0.52 5.32 -13.16
C LEU A 132 -0.97 5.56 -12.88
N LEU A 133 -1.26 6.21 -11.75
CA LEU A 133 -2.63 6.48 -11.28
C LEU A 133 -3.23 7.76 -11.87
N GLY A 134 -2.43 8.59 -12.56
CA GLY A 134 -2.85 9.91 -13.02
C GLY A 134 -3.07 10.92 -11.88
N LEU A 135 -2.34 10.79 -10.76
CA LEU A 135 -2.45 11.61 -9.57
C LEU A 135 -1.11 12.29 -9.23
N ASP A 136 -1.14 13.55 -8.79
CA ASP A 136 0.07 14.25 -8.34
C ASP A 136 0.45 13.86 -6.89
N LEU A 137 0.86 12.60 -6.70
CA LEU A 137 1.32 12.10 -5.41
C LEU A 137 2.65 12.74 -4.96
N ALA A 138 3.49 13.19 -5.89
CA ALA A 138 4.77 13.84 -5.58
C ALA A 138 4.59 15.31 -5.15
N GLY A 139 3.56 15.99 -5.63
CA GLY A 139 3.16 17.32 -5.16
C GLY A 139 2.20 17.30 -3.98
N ASN A 140 1.43 16.21 -3.81
CA ASN A 140 0.48 16.02 -2.71
C ASN A 140 0.58 14.61 -2.10
N PRO A 141 1.61 14.33 -1.28
CA PRO A 141 1.85 12.99 -0.73
C PRO A 141 0.74 12.50 0.22
N ASP A 142 -0.06 13.39 0.80
CA ASP A 142 -1.17 13.00 1.67
C ASP A 142 -2.32 12.33 0.92
N LEU A 143 -2.37 12.42 -0.42
CA LEU A 143 -3.28 11.60 -1.22
C LEU A 143 -3.06 10.09 -0.96
N ALA A 144 -1.85 9.65 -0.59
CA ALA A 144 -1.62 8.25 -0.23
C ALA A 144 -2.28 7.82 1.10
N LEU A 145 -2.87 8.76 1.86
CA LEU A 145 -3.70 8.48 3.03
C LEU A 145 -5.20 8.51 2.71
N ASP A 146 -5.59 8.93 1.51
CA ASP A 146 -6.96 8.76 1.06
C ASP A 146 -7.28 7.26 0.92
N PRO A 147 -8.39 6.76 1.50
CA PRO A 147 -8.69 5.33 1.48
C PRO A 147 -8.86 4.72 0.08
N ALA A 148 -9.39 5.46 -0.89
CA ALA A 148 -9.56 4.95 -2.25
C ALA A 148 -8.20 4.93 -2.98
N VAL A 149 -7.44 6.02 -2.89
CA VAL A 149 -6.11 6.11 -3.51
C VAL A 149 -5.16 5.07 -2.91
N SER A 150 -5.16 4.89 -1.59
CA SER A 150 -4.32 3.90 -0.90
C SER A 150 -4.64 2.46 -1.31
N ALA A 151 -5.92 2.12 -1.47
CA ALA A 151 -6.32 0.80 -1.99
C ALA A 151 -5.78 0.60 -3.42
N TRP A 152 -5.91 1.61 -4.27
CA TRP A 152 -5.45 1.54 -5.65
C TRP A 152 -3.93 1.44 -5.75
N ILE A 153 -3.17 2.21 -4.95
CA ILE A 153 -1.71 2.08 -4.82
C ILE A 153 -1.33 0.63 -4.48
N LEU A 154 -2.01 0.01 -3.50
CA LEU A 154 -1.73 -1.37 -3.12
C LEU A 154 -2.02 -2.34 -4.28
N ILE A 155 -3.20 -2.24 -4.91
CA ILE A 155 -3.60 -3.12 -6.01
C ILE A 155 -2.65 -2.99 -7.21
N GLU A 156 -2.37 -1.76 -7.64
CA GLU A 156 -1.45 -1.48 -8.74
C GLU A 156 -0.06 -2.05 -8.42
N GLY A 157 0.49 -1.74 -7.25
CA GLY A 157 1.87 -2.08 -6.95
C GLY A 157 2.16 -3.57 -6.73
N VAL A 158 1.17 -4.38 -6.35
CA VAL A 158 1.36 -5.84 -6.16
C VAL A 158 0.91 -6.68 -7.34
N THR A 159 0.04 -6.17 -8.21
CA THR A 159 -0.39 -6.89 -9.42
C THR A 159 0.44 -6.46 -10.62
N ARG A 160 0.14 -6.97 -11.81
CA ARG A 160 0.70 -6.38 -13.04
C ARG A 160 0.08 -5.04 -13.37
N GLY A 161 -1.14 -4.76 -12.91
CA GLY A 161 -1.75 -3.43 -13.01
C GLY A 161 -1.69 -2.79 -14.39
N VAL A 162 -1.80 -1.47 -14.41
CA VAL A 162 -1.62 -0.63 -15.62
C VAL A 162 -0.19 -0.73 -16.16
N SER A 163 0.80 -0.91 -15.29
CA SER A 163 2.22 -0.95 -15.68
C SER A 163 2.67 -2.25 -16.37
N ILE A 164 1.84 -3.31 -16.33
CA ILE A 164 2.09 -4.68 -16.79
C ILE A 164 3.22 -5.42 -16.01
N LYS A 165 3.66 -4.87 -14.87
CA LYS A 165 4.70 -5.41 -13.98
C LYS A 165 4.36 -5.11 -12.51
N GLY A 166 5.09 -5.69 -11.56
CA GLY A 166 4.94 -5.28 -10.15
C GLY A 166 5.72 -3.99 -9.87
N ASP A 167 5.05 -2.93 -9.42
CA ASP A 167 5.67 -1.60 -9.32
C ASP A 167 6.49 -1.35 -8.05
N PHE A 168 6.33 -2.17 -7.00
CA PHE A 168 7.15 -2.02 -5.79
C PHE A 168 8.51 -2.71 -5.90
N THR A 169 8.59 -3.86 -6.54
CA THR A 169 9.77 -4.75 -6.50
C THR A 169 10.14 -5.34 -7.86
N GLY A 170 9.35 -5.07 -8.90
CA GLY A 170 9.44 -5.77 -10.19
C GLY A 170 8.76 -7.14 -10.20
N ARG A 171 8.17 -7.59 -9.08
CA ARG A 171 7.45 -8.87 -8.98
C ARG A 171 5.97 -8.63 -8.73
N ALA A 172 5.13 -9.36 -9.45
CA ALA A 172 3.69 -9.24 -9.37
C ALA A 172 3.05 -10.51 -8.79
N LEU A 173 1.82 -10.43 -8.27
CA LEU A 173 1.10 -11.59 -7.74
C LEU A 173 0.94 -12.69 -8.77
N GLU A 174 0.78 -12.33 -10.04
CA GLU A 174 0.73 -13.22 -11.20
C GLU A 174 1.98 -14.12 -11.31
N ASP A 175 3.14 -13.69 -10.81
CA ASP A 175 4.37 -14.48 -10.81
C ASP A 175 4.32 -15.65 -9.81
N PHE A 176 3.44 -15.58 -8.81
CA PHE A 176 3.33 -16.55 -7.72
C PHE A 176 1.98 -17.29 -7.72
N ILE A 177 0.93 -16.61 -8.17
CA ILE A 177 -0.46 -17.06 -8.12
C ILE A 177 -1.04 -16.99 -9.52
N ALA A 178 -1.10 -18.13 -10.21
CA ALA A 178 -1.57 -18.24 -11.58
C ALA A 178 -1.97 -19.69 -11.90
N GLY A 179 -3.03 -19.89 -12.69
CA GLY A 179 -3.51 -21.23 -13.01
C GLY A 179 -3.80 -22.05 -11.74
N ASN A 180 -3.25 -23.27 -11.66
CA ASN A 180 -3.36 -24.13 -10.49
C ASN A 180 -2.37 -23.80 -9.36
N ARG A 181 -1.44 -22.84 -9.55
CA ARG A 181 -0.44 -22.45 -8.56
C ARG A 181 -0.97 -21.33 -7.66
N CYS A 182 -0.78 -21.49 -6.36
CA CYS A 182 -0.97 -20.44 -5.37
C CYS A 182 0.19 -20.48 -4.36
N ASP A 183 1.17 -19.59 -4.53
CA ASP A 183 2.29 -19.44 -3.58
C ASP A 183 2.18 -18.13 -2.79
N TYR A 184 1.36 -18.14 -1.74
CA TYR A 184 1.21 -16.97 -0.86
C TYR A 184 2.49 -16.61 -0.09
N VAL A 185 3.36 -17.58 0.20
CA VAL A 185 4.62 -17.31 0.90
C VAL A 185 5.56 -16.55 -0.04
N GLY A 186 5.73 -17.02 -1.26
CA GLY A 186 6.52 -16.37 -2.30
C GLY A 186 5.98 -15.00 -2.69
N ALA A 187 4.64 -14.83 -2.67
CA ALA A 187 3.98 -13.57 -2.99
C ALA A 187 4.42 -12.38 -2.11
N ARG A 188 5.05 -12.60 -0.94
CA ARG A 188 5.65 -11.49 -0.16
C ARG A 188 6.68 -10.69 -0.93
N ARG A 189 7.26 -11.32 -1.96
CA ARG A 189 8.18 -10.69 -2.89
C ARG A 189 7.62 -9.53 -3.69
N THR A 190 6.28 -9.38 -3.78
CA THR A 190 5.67 -8.25 -4.46
C THR A 190 5.86 -6.94 -3.69
N VAL A 191 5.89 -6.98 -2.35
CA VAL A 191 6.01 -5.79 -1.48
C VAL A 191 7.42 -5.66 -0.87
N ASN A 192 8.02 -6.79 -0.45
CA ASN A 192 9.30 -6.83 0.26
C ASN A 192 10.12 -8.06 -0.19
N GLY A 193 11.18 -8.48 0.52
CA GLY A 193 11.75 -9.82 0.44
C GLY A 193 10.81 -10.88 1.03
N THR A 194 11.27 -11.64 2.01
CA THR A 194 10.50 -12.75 2.60
C THR A 194 10.15 -12.53 4.08
N ASP A 195 10.35 -11.31 4.58
CA ASP A 195 10.05 -11.01 5.98
C ASP A 195 8.53 -11.11 6.24
N LYS A 196 8.19 -11.80 7.34
CA LYS A 196 6.83 -12.17 7.75
C LYS A 196 6.00 -12.93 6.69
N ALA A 197 6.64 -13.49 5.65
CA ALA A 197 5.95 -14.16 4.55
C ALA A 197 4.97 -15.25 5.00
N ALA A 198 5.38 -16.12 5.93
CA ALA A 198 4.52 -17.18 6.46
C ALA A 198 3.30 -16.65 7.22
N ALA A 199 3.46 -15.57 7.99
CA ALA A 199 2.35 -14.97 8.74
C ALA A 199 1.32 -14.35 7.78
N ILE A 200 1.78 -13.61 6.78
CA ILE A 200 0.93 -12.99 5.76
C ILE A 200 0.24 -14.06 4.91
N ALA A 201 0.95 -15.14 4.54
CA ALA A 201 0.35 -16.27 3.84
C ALA A 201 -0.78 -16.90 4.66
N GLY A 202 -0.57 -17.12 5.97
CA GLY A 202 -1.64 -17.61 6.84
C GLY A 202 -2.82 -16.64 6.96
N TYR A 203 -2.63 -15.33 6.85
CA TYR A 203 -3.75 -14.39 6.73
C TYR A 203 -4.46 -14.53 5.38
N ALA A 204 -3.71 -14.65 4.29
CA ALA A 204 -4.25 -14.81 2.94
C ALA A 204 -5.11 -16.08 2.82
N GLU A 205 -4.67 -17.21 3.37
CA GLU A 205 -5.46 -18.45 3.42
C GLU A 205 -6.80 -18.26 4.14
N ARG A 206 -6.81 -17.52 5.26
CA ARG A 206 -8.03 -17.24 6.02
C ARG A 206 -8.96 -16.26 5.29
N PHE A 207 -8.42 -15.25 4.63
CA PHE A 207 -9.20 -14.36 3.77
C PHE A 207 -9.76 -15.11 2.55
N GLU A 208 -8.99 -16.00 1.92
CA GLU A 208 -9.47 -16.82 0.81
C GLU A 208 -10.60 -17.74 1.26
N ALA A 209 -10.45 -18.44 2.38
CA ALA A 209 -11.50 -19.28 2.95
C ALA A 209 -12.79 -18.48 3.23
N ALA A 210 -12.67 -17.24 3.71
CA ALA A 210 -13.82 -16.36 3.90
C ALA A 210 -14.45 -15.91 2.58
N LEU A 211 -13.65 -15.60 1.55
CA LEU A 211 -14.17 -15.26 0.21
C LEU A 211 -14.92 -16.45 -0.40
N VAL A 212 -14.42 -17.68 -0.21
CA VAL A 212 -15.12 -18.92 -0.57
C VAL A 212 -16.44 -19.05 0.19
N ALA A 213 -16.44 -18.81 1.51
CA ALA A 213 -17.65 -18.86 2.33
C ALA A 213 -18.71 -17.82 1.89
N GLY A 214 -18.27 -16.65 1.42
CA GLY A 214 -19.11 -15.65 0.79
C GLY A 214 -19.53 -15.98 -0.66
N GLY A 215 -19.20 -17.16 -1.17
CA GLY A 215 -19.62 -17.62 -2.49
C GLY A 215 -18.82 -17.05 -3.67
N MET A 216 -17.71 -16.34 -3.43
CA MET A 216 -16.88 -15.84 -4.54
C MET A 216 -16.23 -17.04 -5.24
N PRO A 217 -16.35 -17.21 -6.57
CA PRO A 217 -15.75 -18.35 -7.29
C PRO A 217 -14.23 -18.19 -7.45
N LEU A 218 -13.55 -19.30 -7.76
CA LEU A 218 -12.22 -19.21 -8.36
C LEU A 218 -12.40 -18.90 -9.85
N THR A 219 -12.46 -17.62 -10.16
CA THR A 219 -12.42 -17.14 -11.54
C THR A 219 -11.10 -16.41 -11.73
N ALA A 220 -10.50 -16.52 -12.92
CA ALA A 220 -9.40 -15.67 -13.37
C ALA A 220 -9.91 -14.93 -14.62
N ALA A 221 -10.88 -14.04 -14.42
CA ALA A 221 -11.50 -13.32 -15.53
C ALA A 221 -10.67 -12.04 -15.78
N ARG A 222 -10.21 -11.87 -17.01
CA ARG A 222 -9.73 -10.57 -17.49
C ARG A 222 -10.95 -9.70 -17.76
N MET A 223 -10.99 -8.50 -17.18
CA MET A 223 -12.06 -7.54 -17.50
C MET A 223 -11.88 -7.05 -18.94
N PRO A 224 -12.88 -7.21 -19.83
CA PRO A 224 -12.88 -6.53 -21.12
C PRO A 224 -13.00 -5.02 -20.88
N GLY A 225 -12.01 -4.23 -21.31
CA GLY A 225 -12.09 -2.76 -21.27
C GLY A 225 -11.29 -2.06 -20.16
N ALA A 226 -10.46 -2.76 -19.38
CA ALA A 226 -9.62 -2.16 -18.35
C ALA A 226 -8.43 -1.32 -18.88
N LEU A 227 -8.39 -1.05 -20.19
CA LEU A 227 -7.55 -0.02 -20.80
C LEU A 227 -8.46 1.17 -21.16
N GLY A 228 -8.52 2.20 -20.32
CA GLY A 228 -8.94 3.53 -20.77
C GLY A 228 -9.97 4.31 -19.94
N ALA A 229 -10.59 3.72 -18.92
CA ALA A 229 -11.36 4.52 -17.97
C ALA A 229 -10.43 5.03 -16.88
N GLY A 230 -9.92 6.25 -17.04
CA GLY A 230 -9.32 6.97 -15.92
C GLY A 230 -10.31 7.03 -14.75
N PRO A 231 -9.81 7.10 -13.51
CA PRO A 231 -10.66 7.19 -12.33
C PRO A 231 -11.62 8.38 -12.50
N PRO A 232 -12.87 8.30 -12.00
CA PRO A 232 -13.69 9.49 -11.88
C PRO A 232 -12.91 10.54 -11.08
N PRO A 233 -13.01 11.84 -11.40
CA PRO A 233 -12.22 12.86 -10.74
C PRO A 233 -12.45 12.81 -9.23
N ILE A 234 -11.45 12.33 -8.49
CA ILE A 234 -11.42 12.45 -7.04
C ILE A 234 -11.20 13.93 -6.77
N VAL A 235 -12.25 14.63 -6.35
CA VAL A 235 -12.13 16.00 -5.87
C VAL A 235 -11.25 15.95 -4.63
N ALA A 236 -10.02 16.45 -4.77
CA ALA A 236 -9.10 16.57 -3.65
C ALA A 236 -9.79 17.34 -2.50
N PRO A 237 -9.72 16.87 -1.25
CA PRO A 237 -10.21 17.66 -0.13
C PRO A 237 -9.46 19.01 -0.12
N PRO A 238 -10.13 20.11 0.29
CA PRO A 238 -9.49 21.42 0.34
C PRO A 238 -8.23 21.31 1.20
N ARG A 239 -7.12 21.77 0.63
CA ARG A 239 -5.82 21.86 1.31
C ARG A 239 -6.04 22.50 2.68
N ALA A 240 -5.76 21.78 3.75
CA ALA A 240 -5.72 22.39 5.08
C ALA A 240 -4.76 23.57 5.01
N ALA A 241 -5.27 24.78 5.20
CA ALA A 241 -4.48 25.99 5.13
C ALA A 241 -3.34 25.86 6.15
N SER A 242 -2.10 25.83 5.66
CA SER A 242 -0.95 26.04 6.54
C SER A 242 -1.11 27.43 7.17
N PRO A 243 -0.92 27.58 8.49
CA PRO A 243 -0.87 28.91 9.07
C PRO A 243 0.21 29.73 8.34
N ALA A 244 -0.14 30.97 7.99
CA ALA A 244 0.73 31.87 7.24
C ALA A 244 2.12 31.97 7.91
N PRO A 245 3.22 31.96 7.13
CA PRO A 245 4.54 32.18 7.69
C PRO A 245 4.61 33.62 8.23
N THR A 246 4.78 33.76 9.53
CA THR A 246 5.27 35.01 10.13
C THR A 246 6.68 35.22 9.65
N THR A 247 6.89 36.28 8.86
CA THR A 247 8.18 36.71 8.33
C THR A 247 9.10 37.19 9.46
N PRO A 248 10.31 36.63 9.64
CA PRO A 248 11.42 37.36 10.23
C PRO A 248 12.35 37.84 9.11
N ALA A 249 12.78 39.09 9.22
CA ALA A 249 13.64 39.76 8.24
C ALA A 249 14.99 39.05 8.05
N LEU A 250 15.43 38.97 6.78
CA LEU A 250 16.74 38.49 6.35
C LEU A 250 17.85 39.51 6.66
N PRO A 251 19.06 39.03 6.98
CA PRO A 251 20.29 39.62 6.44
C PRO A 251 20.92 38.74 5.35
N GLN A 252 21.54 39.41 4.38
CA GLN A 252 22.15 38.90 3.14
C GLN A 252 23.66 38.51 3.32
N PRO A 253 24.34 37.94 2.30
CA PRO A 253 25.09 36.68 2.42
C PRO A 253 26.63 36.81 2.34
N ALA A 254 27.33 35.69 2.55
CA ALA A 254 28.72 35.49 2.11
C ALA A 254 28.88 34.18 1.33
N LEU A 255 29.78 34.23 0.34
CA LEU A 255 30.00 33.29 -0.77
C LEU A 255 31.08 32.22 -0.50
N THR A 256 31.18 31.29 -1.47
CA THR A 256 32.26 30.33 -1.81
C THR A 256 32.16 28.98 -1.10
N GLY A 257 32.36 27.82 -1.73
CA GLY A 257 32.70 27.39 -3.08
C GLY A 257 33.04 25.88 -3.03
N GLY A 258 33.01 25.15 -4.16
CA GLY A 258 33.67 23.84 -4.28
C GLY A 258 32.86 22.70 -4.89
N LEU A 259 33.36 22.20 -6.03
CA LEU A 259 32.87 21.08 -6.84
C LEU A 259 33.27 19.71 -6.25
N SER A 260 32.51 18.64 -6.51
CA SER A 260 32.99 17.41 -7.20
C SER A 260 32.12 16.16 -6.96
N SER A 261 31.89 15.45 -8.08
CA SER A 261 31.74 14.00 -8.33
C SER A 261 30.65 13.16 -7.63
N ALA A 262 29.81 12.59 -8.49
CA ALA A 262 28.84 11.53 -8.19
C ALA A 262 29.50 10.13 -8.14
N PRO A 263 28.93 9.19 -7.35
CA PRO A 263 29.04 7.77 -7.63
C PRO A 263 27.70 7.14 -8.05
N SER A 264 27.84 6.13 -8.90
CA SER A 264 26.84 5.17 -9.35
C SER A 264 26.17 4.41 -8.18
N PHE A 265 24.85 4.21 -8.25
CA PHE A 265 24.09 3.40 -7.30
C PHE A 265 23.83 1.99 -7.86
N ALA A 266 24.33 0.99 -7.14
CA ALA A 266 23.81 -0.38 -7.16
C ALA A 266 22.55 -0.48 -6.27
N PRO A 267 21.61 -1.40 -6.53
CA PRO A 267 20.35 -1.48 -5.79
C PRO A 267 20.59 -1.89 -4.34
N ALA A 268 20.15 -1.05 -3.40
CA ALA A 268 20.21 -1.30 -1.97
C ALA A 268 19.15 -2.34 -1.52
N PRO A 269 19.42 -3.13 -0.47
CA PRO A 269 18.50 -4.16 0.03
C PRO A 269 17.18 -3.57 0.56
N GLY A 270 16.08 -4.29 0.33
CA GLY A 270 14.69 -3.86 0.57
C GLY A 270 14.39 -3.32 1.98
N PHE A 271 13.84 -2.11 1.99
CA PHE A 271 13.50 -1.22 3.12
C PHE A 271 12.68 -1.88 4.26
N TRP A 272 11.71 -2.71 3.92
CA TRP A 272 10.76 -3.32 4.86
C TRP A 272 11.34 -4.37 5.80
N SER A 273 12.50 -4.96 5.47
CA SER A 273 13.22 -5.87 6.38
C SER A 273 13.62 -5.19 7.70
N ARG A 274 13.64 -3.85 7.74
CA ARG A 274 14.12 -3.07 8.90
C ARG A 274 13.02 -2.45 9.75
N VAL A 275 11.81 -2.31 9.22
CA VAL A 275 10.65 -1.73 9.93
C VAL A 275 9.99 -2.75 10.88
N HIS A 276 10.01 -4.05 10.54
CA HIS A 276 9.32 -5.09 11.32
C HIS A 276 9.91 -5.44 12.69
N ALA A 277 11.15 -5.01 12.99
CA ALA A 277 11.76 -5.19 14.30
C ALA A 277 11.06 -4.39 15.43
N LEU A 278 10.09 -3.52 15.11
CA LEU A 278 9.34 -2.71 16.09
C LEU A 278 7.92 -3.19 16.39
N LEU A 279 7.37 -4.13 15.63
CA LEU A 279 6.00 -4.65 15.87
C LEU A 279 5.99 -5.98 16.65
N SER A 280 7.15 -6.43 17.13
CA SER A 280 7.31 -7.68 17.87
C SER A 280 7.93 -7.41 19.25
N HIS A 281 7.19 -6.77 20.16
CA HIS A 281 7.48 -6.84 21.59
C HIS A 281 6.33 -7.55 22.31
N PRO A 282 6.55 -8.74 22.90
CA PRO A 282 5.60 -9.29 23.85
C PRO A 282 5.57 -8.35 25.06
N LYS A 283 4.37 -8.09 25.60
CA LYS A 283 4.23 -7.50 26.94
C LYS A 283 4.95 -8.44 27.91
N ALA A 284 6.03 -7.98 28.52
CA ALA A 284 6.59 -8.65 29.68
C ALA A 284 5.58 -8.53 30.83
N ALA A 285 5.28 -9.68 31.44
CA ALA A 285 4.60 -9.77 32.72
C ALA A 285 5.54 -9.32 33.85
#